data_AF-A0AA36J5K9-F1
#
_entry.id   AF-A0AA36J5K9-F1
#
_cell.length_a   1.000
_cell.length_b   1.000
_cell.length_c   1.000
_cell.angle_alpha   90.00
_cell.angle_beta   90.00
_cell.angle_gamma   90.00
#
_symmetry.space_group_name_H-M   'P 1'
#
loop_
_entity.id
_entity.type
_entity.pdbx_description
1 polymer ?
#
loop_
_entity_poly.entity_id
_entity_poly.type
_entity_poly.pdbx_seq_one_letter_code
_entity_poly.pdbx_strand_id
1 'polypeptide(L)'
;MFDRFLDRVQKMLGEKYLHFLFGQVEIVRGSRLQRIYFLVPKAVRVLKNHSLVHKWQEECLVNVERSSPEAQIDDFADMVNGQYISFVQKQYDLLRKPWPFNAAGEVIALCINATMLTTAIINSILVLVYVGSYSEHSITAQDIHFPNHLSVYALTGFAAVHFSLSVLWLGFYILSYSGWIIETKVDQWREDHPQLQSQLNHPLYRLSLQAKIFFSDGQLLYTLFLLAFSFLGLFVSFLFNAVNTIDLCMRIPILAKVIESITVSVDQVAGTMVLGFCIQYMAVGAGFLLFSQGYGFADKDTSACSTLMECLRAHFDYGFRSAPVWSSAKLTYTRFTFDYIYNLVIILIMAAIISGIIIDTFADLREQQQSIQEKMKSSCFICSLSKSELERKRVKFENHILKDHYMWAYARFLLYLDETDPAELNGPESYVKQQIKENNTSFFPIARCIATESSDAGEEHLEREARVKDLDEFKERMNAMAADTEIMVQSERGMKAEMKELRDAVSGQAQKVQALNQLLTSDEDEDKKKKKKKGA
;
A
#
# COMPACT_ATOMS: atom_id res chain seq x y z
N MET A 1 -31.90 -0.32 26.91
CA MET A 1 -31.19 -0.60 28.19
C MET A 1 -29.73 -0.14 28.12
N PHE A 2 -29.04 -0.40 27.00
CA PHE A 2 -27.68 0.09 26.72
C PHE A 2 -27.57 1.63 26.69
N ASP A 3 -28.52 2.36 26.10
CA ASP A 3 -28.46 3.84 26.07
C ASP A 3 -28.58 4.48 27.46
N ARG A 4 -29.37 3.88 28.37
CA ARG A 4 -29.44 4.30 29.77
C ARG A 4 -28.17 3.96 30.55
N PHE A 5 -27.49 2.86 30.19
CA PHE A 5 -26.19 2.51 30.74
C PHE A 5 -25.13 3.50 30.26
N LEU A 6 -25.07 3.79 28.96
CA LEU A 6 -24.21 4.81 28.36
C LEU A 6 -24.42 6.18 29.01
N ASP A 7 -25.66 6.66 29.15
CA ASP A 7 -25.95 7.96 29.79
C ASP A 7 -25.48 7.98 31.26
N ARG A 8 -25.67 6.89 32.02
CA ARG A 8 -25.15 6.77 33.39
C ARG A 8 -23.63 6.73 33.45
N VAL A 9 -22.98 5.97 32.58
CA VAL A 9 -21.52 5.83 32.58
C VAL A 9 -20.84 7.08 32.03
N GLN A 10 -21.45 7.77 31.06
CA GLN A 10 -21.02 9.08 30.57
C GLN A 10 -21.09 10.14 31.68
N LYS A 11 -22.14 10.11 32.51
CA LYS A 11 -22.24 10.95 33.72
C LYS A 11 -21.19 10.63 34.78
N MET A 12 -20.72 9.38 34.89
CA MET A 12 -19.75 8.94 35.91
C MET A 12 -18.29 9.05 35.48
N LEU A 13 -17.95 8.73 34.24
CA LEU A 13 -16.56 8.64 33.73
C LEU A 13 -16.22 9.73 32.71
N GLY A 14 -17.20 10.58 32.37
CA GLY A 14 -17.09 11.59 31.31
C GLY A 14 -17.26 10.99 29.91
N GLU A 15 -17.87 11.75 28.99
CA GLU A 15 -18.12 11.32 27.60
C GLU A 15 -16.83 10.85 26.88
N LYS A 16 -15.68 11.44 27.22
CA LYS A 16 -14.40 11.15 26.58
C LYS A 16 -13.85 9.76 26.88
N TYR A 17 -14.23 9.09 27.98
CA TYR A 17 -13.62 7.81 28.38
C TYR A 17 -14.28 6.60 27.72
N LEU A 18 -15.61 6.61 27.53
CA LEU A 18 -16.33 5.48 26.90
C LEU A 18 -16.03 5.33 25.41
N HIS A 19 -15.86 6.44 24.68
CA HIS A 19 -15.59 6.42 23.24
C HIS A 19 -14.31 5.66 22.85
N PHE A 20 -13.37 5.46 23.79
CA PHE A 20 -12.15 4.69 23.56
C PHE A 20 -12.21 3.27 24.11
N LEU A 21 -13.24 2.93 24.89
CA LEU A 21 -13.42 1.60 25.43
C LEU A 21 -14.41 0.80 24.59
N PHE A 22 -15.52 1.41 24.19
CA PHE A 22 -16.56 0.80 23.37
C PHE A 22 -16.60 1.43 21.99
N GLY A 23 -16.52 0.59 20.96
CA GLY A 23 -16.79 0.96 19.58
C GLY A 23 -18.25 0.67 19.24
N GLN A 24 -18.76 1.41 18.26
CA GLN A 24 -20.09 1.22 17.69
C GLN A 24 -19.95 1.25 16.17
N VAL A 25 -20.59 0.30 15.49
CA VAL A 25 -20.70 0.25 14.03
C VAL A 25 -22.12 -0.14 13.62
N GLU A 26 -22.52 0.24 12.41
CA GLU A 26 -23.77 -0.20 11.78
C GLU A 26 -23.43 -1.18 10.67
N ILE A 27 -24.11 -2.32 10.62
CA ILE A 27 -23.90 -3.32 9.58
C ILE A 27 -25.21 -3.70 8.91
N VAL A 28 -25.12 -4.16 7.67
CA VAL A 28 -26.20 -4.76 6.90
C VAL A 28 -26.11 -6.27 7.03
N ARG A 29 -27.21 -6.89 7.49
CA ARG A 29 -27.37 -8.34 7.49
C ARG A 29 -28.71 -8.68 6.85
N GLY A 30 -28.65 -9.37 5.71
CA GLY A 30 -29.82 -9.55 4.85
C GLY A 30 -30.35 -8.20 4.37
N SER A 31 -31.53 -7.81 4.83
CA SER A 31 -32.16 -6.53 4.48
C SER A 31 -32.27 -5.54 5.64
N ARG A 32 -31.69 -5.88 6.80
CA ARG A 32 -31.78 -5.09 8.02
C ARG A 32 -30.46 -4.40 8.34
N LEU A 33 -30.56 -3.17 8.85
CA LEU A 33 -29.47 -2.50 9.54
C LEU A 33 -29.46 -2.89 11.02
N GLN A 34 -28.29 -3.25 11.53
CA GLN A 34 -28.09 -3.62 12.93
C GLN A 34 -26.93 -2.83 13.51
N ARG A 35 -27.06 -2.41 14.77
CA ARG A 35 -26.01 -1.72 15.50
C ARG A 35 -25.23 -2.72 16.34
N ILE A 36 -23.93 -2.77 16.16
CA ILE A 36 -23.02 -3.63 16.92
C ILE A 36 -22.18 -2.76 17.85
N TYR A 37 -22.05 -3.24 19.08
CA TYR A 37 -21.17 -2.67 20.09
C TYR A 37 -20.08 -3.68 20.42
N PHE A 38 -18.83 -3.23 20.42
CA PHE A 38 -17.68 -4.09 20.68
C PHE A 38 -16.68 -3.39 21.58
N LEU A 39 -15.83 -4.17 22.23
CA LEU A 39 -14.73 -3.64 23.03
C LEU A 39 -13.58 -3.26 22.10
N VAL A 40 -13.12 -2.02 22.17
CA VAL A 40 -11.98 -1.58 21.35
C VAL A 40 -10.73 -2.40 21.71
N PRO A 41 -10.02 -2.98 20.71
CA PRO A 41 -8.81 -3.77 20.91
C PRO A 41 -7.78 -3.10 21.82
N LYS A 42 -7.07 -3.91 22.62
CA LYS A 42 -6.06 -3.41 23.57
C LYS A 42 -4.96 -2.65 22.85
N ALA A 43 -4.53 -3.14 21.69
CA ALA A 43 -3.49 -2.51 20.86
C ALA A 43 -3.84 -1.05 20.52
N VAL A 44 -5.06 -0.82 20.02
CA VAL A 44 -5.53 0.53 19.64
C VAL A 44 -5.68 1.44 20.86
N ARG A 45 -6.14 0.91 22.01
CA ARG A 45 -6.29 1.71 23.24
C ARG A 45 -4.94 2.22 23.75
N VAL A 46 -3.91 1.40 23.71
CA VAL A 46 -2.55 1.77 24.11
C VAL A 46 -1.93 2.73 23.09
N LEU A 47 -2.14 2.49 21.80
CA LEU A 47 -1.56 3.27 20.69
C LEU A 47 -2.38 4.52 20.31
N LYS A 48 -3.37 4.93 21.10
CA LYS A 48 -4.31 6.00 20.76
C LYS A 48 -3.66 7.31 20.28
N ASN A 49 -2.53 7.69 20.86
CA ASN A 49 -1.81 8.94 20.53
C ASN A 49 -0.52 8.66 19.75
N HIS A 50 -0.37 7.47 19.18
CA HIS A 50 0.85 7.09 18.48
C HIS A 50 0.92 7.77 17.11
N SER A 51 1.92 8.62 16.90
CA SER A 51 2.05 9.47 15.71
C SER A 51 2.09 8.66 14.42
N LEU A 52 2.77 7.50 14.39
CA LEU A 52 2.84 6.67 13.19
C LEU A 52 1.48 6.04 12.81
N VAL A 53 0.62 5.76 13.81
CA VAL A 53 -0.72 5.22 13.54
C VAL A 53 -1.59 6.32 12.95
N HIS A 54 -1.56 7.54 13.50
CA HIS A 54 -2.26 8.68 12.91
C HIS A 54 -1.76 9.02 11.51
N LYS A 55 -0.45 8.97 11.28
CA LYS A 55 0.13 9.21 9.95
C LYS A 55 -0.37 8.19 8.93
N TRP A 56 -0.37 6.90 9.28
CA TRP A 56 -0.92 5.85 8.41
C TRP A 56 -2.40 6.10 8.12
N GLN A 57 -3.17 6.50 9.13
CA GLN A 57 -4.59 6.82 8.97
C GLN A 57 -4.82 7.99 7.99
N GLU A 58 -4.02 9.04 8.07
CA GLU A 58 -4.08 10.16 7.13
C GLU A 58 -3.71 9.73 5.69
N GLU A 59 -2.63 8.94 5.53
CA GLU A 59 -2.21 8.40 4.23
C GLU A 59 -3.27 7.50 3.61
N CYS A 60 -3.90 6.63 4.43
CA CYS A 60 -5.02 5.79 4.01
C CYS A 60 -6.17 6.63 3.45
N LEU A 61 -6.56 7.71 4.14
CA LEU A 61 -7.61 8.59 3.63
C LEU A 61 -7.24 9.26 2.32
N VAL A 62 -5.97 9.55 2.03
CA VAL A 62 -5.61 10.13 0.74
C VAL A 62 -5.63 9.08 -0.37
N ASN A 63 -5.16 7.87 -0.08
CA ASN A 63 -4.90 6.86 -1.10
C ASN A 63 -6.11 5.98 -1.47
N VAL A 64 -7.15 5.93 -0.64
CA VAL A 64 -8.36 5.11 -0.92
C VAL A 64 -8.99 5.49 -2.26
N GLU A 65 -9.31 4.48 -3.07
CA GLU A 65 -10.02 4.62 -4.35
C GLU A 65 -11.43 5.22 -4.14
N ARG A 66 -11.84 6.13 -5.03
CA ARG A 66 -13.10 6.89 -4.88
C ARG A 66 -14.00 6.89 -6.11
N SER A 67 -13.78 5.93 -7.02
CA SER A 67 -14.52 5.77 -8.28
C SER A 67 -16.02 5.52 -8.05
N SER A 68 -16.36 4.69 -7.05
CA SER A 68 -17.73 4.42 -6.60
C SER A 68 -17.80 4.25 -5.07
N PRO A 69 -18.99 4.36 -4.45
CA PRO A 69 -19.18 4.02 -3.04
C PRO A 69 -18.70 2.61 -2.68
N GLU A 70 -18.96 1.63 -3.54
CA GLU A 70 -18.58 0.23 -3.37
C GLU A 70 -17.05 0.08 -3.42
N ALA A 71 -16.41 0.57 -4.49
CA ALA A 71 -14.95 0.52 -4.63
C ALA A 71 -14.22 1.23 -3.47
N GLN A 72 -14.78 2.33 -2.95
CA GLN A 72 -14.22 3.04 -1.80
C GLN A 72 -14.22 2.20 -0.53
N ILE A 73 -15.26 1.40 -0.33
CA ILE A 73 -15.39 0.53 0.85
C ILE A 73 -14.56 -0.74 0.67
N ASP A 74 -14.54 -1.32 -0.52
CA ASP A 74 -13.71 -2.46 -0.87
C ASP A 74 -12.23 -2.14 -0.61
N ASP A 75 -11.73 -1.08 -1.23
CA ASP A 75 -10.33 -0.67 -1.07
C ASP A 75 -9.99 -0.27 0.37
N PHE A 76 -10.91 0.42 1.08
CA PHE A 76 -10.73 0.70 2.50
C PHE A 76 -10.64 -0.57 3.35
N ALA A 77 -11.51 -1.56 3.11
CA ALA A 77 -11.51 -2.82 3.84
C ALA A 77 -10.24 -3.63 3.55
N ASP A 78 -9.79 -3.66 2.29
CA ASP A 78 -8.57 -4.33 1.86
C ASP A 78 -7.32 -3.68 2.47
N MET A 79 -7.23 -2.35 2.46
CA MET A 79 -6.15 -1.62 3.14
C MET A 79 -6.12 -1.89 4.64
N VAL A 80 -7.30 -1.99 5.28
CA VAL A 80 -7.38 -2.26 6.71
C VAL A 80 -6.94 -3.70 7.03
N ASN A 81 -7.48 -4.69 6.31
CA ASN A 81 -7.19 -6.10 6.52
C ASN A 81 -5.75 -6.45 6.11
N GLY A 82 -5.31 -5.99 4.95
CA GLY A 82 -4.00 -6.31 4.38
C GLY A 82 -2.83 -5.52 4.99
N GLN A 83 -3.07 -4.37 5.63
CA GLN A 83 -1.99 -3.51 6.14
C GLN A 83 -2.23 -2.97 7.55
N TYR A 84 -3.37 -2.30 7.82
CA TYR A 84 -3.59 -1.60 9.10
C TYR A 84 -3.52 -2.53 10.30
N ILE A 85 -4.21 -3.67 10.24
CA ILE A 85 -4.28 -4.64 11.34
C ILE A 85 -2.87 -5.12 11.70
N SER A 86 -2.13 -5.61 10.72
CA SER A 86 -0.76 -6.08 10.89
C SER A 86 0.17 -4.96 11.40
N PHE A 87 0.01 -3.74 10.89
CA PHE A 87 0.79 -2.59 11.33
C PHE A 87 0.53 -2.21 12.78
N VAL A 88 -0.73 -2.13 13.21
CA VAL A 88 -1.10 -1.79 14.59
C VAL A 88 -0.64 -2.88 15.56
N GLN A 89 -0.84 -4.15 15.21
CA GLN A 89 -0.34 -5.29 15.99
C GLN A 89 1.18 -5.23 16.12
N LYS A 90 1.90 -4.95 15.03
CA LYS A 90 3.36 -4.79 15.04
C LYS A 90 3.83 -3.68 15.98
N GLN A 91 3.20 -2.50 15.91
CA GLN A 91 3.53 -1.39 16.83
C GLN A 91 3.28 -1.78 18.28
N TYR A 92 2.19 -2.49 18.54
CA TYR A 92 1.83 -2.93 19.88
C TYR A 92 2.81 -3.98 20.43
N ASP A 93 3.27 -4.91 19.58
CA ASP A 93 4.26 -5.91 19.94
C ASP A 93 5.64 -5.31 20.18
N LEU A 94 6.02 -4.28 19.41
CA LEU A 94 7.25 -3.53 19.66
C LEU A 94 7.25 -2.94 21.07
N LEU A 95 6.17 -2.30 21.51
CA LEU A 95 6.06 -1.73 22.87
C LEU A 95 6.29 -2.77 24.00
N ARG A 96 6.05 -4.05 23.74
CA ARG A 96 6.24 -5.15 24.70
C ARG A 96 7.67 -5.72 24.71
N LYS A 97 8.48 -5.40 23.70
CA LYS A 97 9.88 -5.85 23.64
C LYS A 97 10.73 -5.16 24.71
N PRO A 98 11.87 -5.73 25.12
CA PRO A 98 12.80 -5.04 26.00
C PRO A 98 13.41 -3.81 25.32
N TRP A 99 13.86 -2.86 26.13
CA TRP A 99 14.66 -1.73 25.65
C TRP A 99 15.92 -2.22 24.93
N PRO A 100 16.31 -1.62 23.78
CA PRO A 100 15.78 -0.39 23.18
C PRO A 100 14.65 -0.58 22.14
N PHE A 101 14.20 -1.81 21.88
CA PHE A 101 13.27 -2.07 20.77
C PHE A 101 11.83 -1.60 21.04
N ASN A 102 11.43 -1.44 22.31
CA ASN A 102 10.15 -0.82 22.65
C ASN A 102 10.03 0.65 22.27
N ALA A 103 11.17 1.34 22.16
CA ALA A 103 11.23 2.73 21.74
C ALA A 103 11.71 2.89 20.29
N ALA A 104 11.70 1.81 19.47
CA ALA A 104 12.27 1.84 18.13
C ALA A 104 11.71 2.96 17.24
N GLY A 105 10.39 3.20 17.28
CA GLY A 105 9.76 4.30 16.54
C GLY A 105 10.22 5.68 17.01
N GLU A 106 10.37 5.88 18.32
CA GLU A 106 10.85 7.14 18.91
C GLU A 106 12.33 7.39 18.58
N VAL A 107 13.15 6.34 18.64
CA VAL A 107 14.58 6.40 18.27
C VAL A 107 14.72 6.76 16.79
N ILE A 108 13.94 6.14 15.91
CA ILE A 108 13.94 6.48 14.48
C ILE A 108 13.53 7.93 14.26
N ALA A 109 12.44 8.39 14.90
CA ALA A 109 11.98 9.77 14.78
C ALA A 109 13.02 10.78 15.30
N LEU A 110 13.68 10.47 16.42
CA LEU A 110 14.78 11.27 16.94
C LEU A 110 15.95 11.32 15.95
N CYS A 111 16.37 10.18 15.41
CA CYS A 111 17.46 10.12 14.45
C CYS A 111 17.14 10.96 13.22
N ILE A 112 15.94 10.83 12.65
CA ILE A 112 15.47 11.63 11.50
C ILE A 112 15.55 13.13 11.79
N ASN A 113 15.00 13.58 12.92
CA ASN A 113 15.00 15.01 13.25
C ASN A 113 16.43 15.52 13.50
N ALA A 114 17.28 14.70 14.11
CA ALA A 114 18.66 15.05 14.38
C ALA A 114 19.53 15.05 13.10
N THR A 115 19.31 14.13 12.16
CA THR A 115 19.99 14.13 10.84
C THR A 115 19.59 15.34 10.02
N MET A 116 18.32 15.77 10.07
CA MET A 116 17.88 17.02 9.42
C MET A 116 18.63 18.24 9.98
N LEU A 117 18.67 18.37 11.31
CA LEU A 117 19.35 19.49 11.96
C LEU A 117 20.85 19.50 11.65
N THR A 118 21.51 18.34 11.76
CA THR A 118 22.95 18.23 11.47
C THR A 118 23.25 18.45 9.99
N THR A 119 22.39 18.01 9.06
CA THR A 119 22.50 18.35 7.63
C THR A 119 22.49 19.86 7.40
N ALA A 120 21.55 20.58 8.02
CA ALA A 120 21.46 22.03 7.89
C ALA A 120 22.70 22.74 8.46
N ILE A 121 23.21 22.28 9.60
CA ILE A 121 24.42 22.83 10.24
C ILE A 121 25.66 22.58 9.36
N ILE A 122 25.88 21.34 8.91
CA ILE A 122 27.03 20.98 8.08
C ILE A 122 27.07 21.84 6.82
N ASN A 123 25.95 21.90 6.08
CA ASN A 123 25.89 22.66 4.83
C ASN A 123 26.01 24.17 5.06
N SER A 124 25.49 24.70 6.18
CA SER A 124 25.69 26.11 6.54
C SER A 124 27.15 26.43 6.82
N ILE A 125 27.85 25.57 7.57
CA ILE A 125 29.29 25.74 7.85
C ILE A 125 30.10 25.61 6.54
N LEU A 126 29.75 24.66 5.67
CA LEU A 126 30.41 24.48 4.38
C LEU A 126 30.33 25.75 3.53
N VAL A 127 29.13 26.34 3.39
CA VAL A 127 28.96 27.58 2.61
C VAL A 127 29.79 28.73 3.19
N LEU A 128 29.94 28.82 4.51
CA LEU A 128 30.66 29.91 5.17
C LEU A 128 32.19 29.76 5.15
N VAL A 129 32.70 28.52 5.17
CA VAL A 129 34.12 28.26 5.48
C VAL A 129 34.86 27.52 4.37
N TYR A 130 34.18 26.96 3.38
CA TYR A 130 34.83 26.30 2.25
C TYR A 130 35.52 27.32 1.33
N VAL A 131 36.83 27.18 1.14
CA VAL A 131 37.67 28.09 0.33
C VAL A 131 38.19 27.40 -0.95
N GLY A 132 37.85 26.13 -1.19
CA GLY A 132 38.30 25.38 -2.36
C GLY A 132 37.89 26.06 -3.67
N SER A 133 38.87 26.26 -4.57
CA SER A 133 38.66 26.77 -5.92
C SER A 133 38.50 25.64 -6.92
N TYR A 134 37.70 25.85 -7.97
CA TYR A 134 37.57 24.90 -9.09
C TYR A 134 38.92 24.60 -9.78
N SER A 135 39.89 25.52 -9.71
CA SER A 135 41.21 25.39 -10.33
C SER A 135 42.20 24.50 -9.56
N GLU A 136 42.00 24.31 -8.26
CA GLU A 136 42.89 23.54 -7.39
C GLU A 136 42.03 22.65 -6.48
N HIS A 137 41.44 21.60 -7.05
CA HIS A 137 40.61 20.65 -6.29
C HIS A 137 41.39 19.34 -6.04
N SER A 138 41.36 18.89 -4.79
CA SER A 138 41.73 17.53 -4.43
C SER A 138 40.54 16.91 -3.71
N ILE A 139 40.00 15.84 -4.28
CA ILE A 139 38.80 15.15 -3.76
C ILE A 139 39.12 14.47 -2.42
N THR A 140 40.37 14.01 -2.24
CA THR A 140 40.79 13.22 -1.08
C THR A 140 41.54 14.02 -0.03
N ALA A 141 42.09 15.19 -0.38
CA ALA A 141 42.80 16.05 0.57
C ALA A 141 41.86 17.13 1.11
N GLN A 142 41.02 16.71 2.06
CA GLN A 142 39.93 17.50 2.63
C GLN A 142 40.40 18.77 3.35
N ASP A 143 41.54 18.70 4.05
CA ASP A 143 42.04 19.78 4.91
C ASP A 143 42.54 21.01 4.15
N ILE A 144 42.94 20.84 2.89
CA ILE A 144 43.57 21.90 2.09
C ILE A 144 42.57 23.03 1.75
N HIS A 145 41.28 22.69 1.71
CA HIS A 145 40.22 23.62 1.27
C HIS A 145 39.63 24.46 2.39
N PHE A 146 40.16 24.37 3.61
CA PHE A 146 39.61 25.05 4.79
C PHE A 146 40.67 25.94 5.47
N PRO A 147 40.32 27.18 5.85
CA PRO A 147 41.29 28.17 6.33
C PRO A 147 41.83 27.83 7.72
N ASN A 148 41.05 27.14 8.56
CA ASN A 148 41.39 26.86 9.95
C ASN A 148 41.12 25.39 10.29
N HIS A 149 42.06 24.73 10.98
CA HIS A 149 41.86 23.37 11.49
C HIS A 149 40.62 23.23 12.39
N LEU A 150 40.22 24.30 13.10
CA LEU A 150 38.99 24.32 13.90
C LEU A 150 37.74 24.01 13.05
N SER A 151 37.66 24.54 11.84
CA SER A 151 36.53 24.31 10.93
C SER A 151 36.48 22.88 10.41
N VAL A 152 37.64 22.31 10.13
CA VAL A 152 37.78 20.88 9.78
C VAL A 152 37.33 20.02 10.94
N TYR A 153 37.82 20.26 12.17
CA TYR A 153 37.40 19.49 13.34
C TYR A 153 35.90 19.62 13.64
N ALA A 154 35.33 20.81 13.49
CA ALA A 154 33.89 21.02 13.66
C ALA A 154 33.08 20.25 12.60
N LEU A 155 33.46 20.33 11.33
CA LEU A 155 32.81 19.61 10.23
C LEU A 155 32.96 18.09 10.40
N THR A 156 34.14 17.58 10.77
CA THR A 156 34.35 16.17 11.09
C THR A 156 33.45 15.73 12.24
N GLY A 157 33.36 16.53 13.31
CA GLY A 157 32.49 16.25 14.45
C GLY A 157 31.02 16.13 14.06
N PHE A 158 30.47 17.14 13.36
CA PHE A 158 29.09 17.11 12.91
C PHE A 158 28.81 16.02 11.87
N ALA A 159 29.72 15.79 10.92
CA ALA A 159 29.59 14.73 9.93
C ALA A 159 29.66 13.33 10.55
N ALA A 160 30.50 13.12 11.57
CA ALA A 160 30.56 11.87 12.31
C ALA A 160 29.28 11.62 13.12
N VAL A 161 28.72 12.67 13.73
CA VAL A 161 27.41 12.60 14.40
C VAL A 161 26.31 12.27 13.38
N HIS A 162 26.26 12.99 12.25
CA HIS A 162 25.27 12.73 11.18
C HIS A 162 25.35 11.30 10.66
N PHE A 163 26.56 10.81 10.36
CA PHE A 163 26.79 9.44 9.90
C PHE A 163 26.35 8.42 10.95
N SER A 164 26.73 8.61 12.21
CA SER A 164 26.36 7.72 13.31
C SER A 164 24.83 7.65 13.50
N LEU A 165 24.14 8.79 13.44
CA LEU A 165 22.68 8.84 13.50
C LEU A 165 22.02 8.16 12.30
N SER A 166 22.60 8.30 11.10
CA SER A 166 22.12 7.64 9.88
C SER A 166 22.29 6.11 9.97
N VAL A 167 23.39 5.63 10.54
CA VAL A 167 23.61 4.20 10.82
C VAL A 167 22.61 3.69 11.85
N LEU A 168 22.38 4.44 12.94
CA LEU A 168 21.39 4.08 13.96
C LEU A 168 19.98 4.02 13.38
N TRP A 169 19.59 5.02 12.58
CA TRP A 169 18.31 5.04 11.89
C TRP A 169 18.13 3.79 11.03
N LEU A 170 19.08 3.50 10.14
CA LEU A 170 19.02 2.32 9.28
C LEU A 170 18.98 1.01 10.09
N GLY A 171 19.82 0.91 11.14
CA GLY A 171 19.88 -0.27 11.99
C GLY A 171 18.55 -0.55 12.70
N PHE A 172 17.94 0.46 13.31
CA PHE A 172 16.63 0.31 13.96
C PHE A 172 15.52 -0.01 12.94
N TYR A 173 15.58 0.57 11.74
CA TYR A 173 14.64 0.27 10.67
C TYR A 173 14.72 -1.22 10.26
N ILE A 174 15.92 -1.71 9.97
CA ILE A 174 16.14 -3.11 9.58
C ILE A 174 15.71 -4.08 10.68
N LEU A 175 16.15 -3.84 11.92
CA LEU A 175 15.90 -4.76 13.04
C LEU A 175 14.43 -4.75 13.50
N SER A 176 13.74 -3.62 13.37
CA SER A 176 12.38 -3.48 13.91
C SER A 176 11.30 -3.68 12.85
N TYR A 177 11.53 -3.25 11.60
CA TYR A 177 10.51 -3.17 10.55
C TYR A 177 10.73 -4.14 9.38
N SER A 178 11.96 -4.30 8.87
CA SER A 178 12.17 -5.06 7.62
C SER A 178 11.67 -6.50 7.68
N GLY A 179 11.84 -7.21 8.81
CA GLY A 179 11.32 -8.57 8.96
C GLY A 179 9.79 -8.64 8.86
N TRP A 180 9.09 -7.68 9.46
CA TRP A 180 7.63 -7.57 9.38
C TRP A 180 7.17 -7.22 7.96
N ILE A 181 7.81 -6.24 7.31
CA ILE A 181 7.48 -5.85 5.93
C ILE A 181 7.65 -7.05 4.97
N ILE A 182 8.72 -7.82 5.13
CA ILE A 182 8.95 -9.02 4.32
C ILE A 182 7.83 -10.03 4.54
N GLU A 183 7.44 -10.31 5.78
CA GLU A 183 6.39 -11.26 6.12
C GLU A 183 5.03 -10.83 5.52
N THR A 184 4.61 -9.58 5.77
CA THR A 184 3.36 -9.04 5.23
C THR A 184 3.33 -9.09 3.70
N LYS A 185 4.41 -8.70 3.01
CA LYS A 185 4.47 -8.75 1.53
C LYS A 185 4.56 -10.16 0.98
N VAL A 186 5.14 -11.11 1.71
CA VAL A 186 5.15 -12.53 1.31
C VAL A 186 3.76 -13.13 1.43
N ASP A 187 3.00 -12.75 2.45
CA ASP A 187 1.62 -13.21 2.61
C ASP A 187 0.70 -12.59 1.55
N GLN A 188 0.82 -11.29 1.26
CA GLN A 188 0.14 -10.65 0.12
C GLN A 188 0.49 -11.34 -1.20
N TRP A 189 1.78 -11.60 -1.46
CA TRP A 189 2.20 -12.31 -2.68
C TRP A 189 1.58 -13.71 -2.79
N ARG A 190 1.40 -14.40 -1.65
CA ARG A 190 0.78 -15.73 -1.60
C ARG A 190 -0.70 -15.68 -1.99
N GLU A 191 -1.42 -14.64 -1.56
CA GLU A 191 -2.81 -14.41 -1.91
C GLU A 191 -2.96 -14.07 -3.40
N ASP A 192 -2.07 -13.23 -3.94
CA ASP A 192 -2.07 -12.85 -5.35
C ASP A 192 -1.72 -14.01 -6.30
N HIS A 193 -0.92 -14.98 -5.83
CA HIS A 193 -0.38 -16.07 -6.66
C HIS A 193 -0.65 -17.47 -6.06
N PRO A 194 -1.93 -17.89 -5.94
CA PRO A 194 -2.29 -19.16 -5.31
C PRO A 194 -1.69 -20.37 -6.03
N GLN A 195 -1.52 -20.28 -7.35
CA GLN A 195 -0.94 -21.36 -8.17
C GLN A 195 0.55 -21.61 -7.88
N LEU A 196 1.28 -20.58 -7.44
CA LEU A 196 2.72 -20.64 -7.17
C LEU A 196 3.05 -20.86 -5.69
N GLN A 197 2.04 -21.04 -4.84
CA GLN A 197 2.21 -21.26 -3.41
C GLN A 197 3.11 -22.48 -3.10
N SER A 198 3.05 -23.52 -3.93
CA SER A 198 3.89 -24.72 -3.79
C SER A 198 5.39 -24.42 -3.96
N GLN A 199 5.75 -23.43 -4.78
CA GLN A 199 7.14 -23.02 -4.99
C GLN A 199 7.72 -22.31 -3.76
N LEU A 200 6.87 -21.69 -2.93
CA LEU A 200 7.27 -21.04 -1.69
C LEU A 200 7.84 -22.02 -0.65
N ASN A 201 7.53 -23.31 -0.79
CA ASN A 201 8.09 -24.37 0.05
C ASN A 201 9.57 -24.64 -0.26
N HIS A 202 10.07 -24.26 -1.44
CA HIS A 202 11.48 -24.37 -1.76
C HIS A 202 12.27 -23.26 -1.05
N PRO A 203 13.30 -23.60 -0.26
CA PRO A 203 14.01 -22.63 0.57
C PRO A 203 14.76 -21.58 -0.26
N LEU A 204 15.31 -21.97 -1.41
CA LEU A 204 16.02 -21.04 -2.32
C LEU A 204 15.05 -20.03 -2.95
N TYR A 205 13.88 -20.50 -3.38
CA TYR A 205 12.87 -19.62 -3.96
C TYR A 205 12.34 -18.63 -2.91
N ARG A 206 12.00 -19.13 -1.71
CA ARG A 206 11.60 -18.29 -0.58
C ARG A 206 12.64 -17.23 -0.24
N LEU A 207 13.92 -17.62 -0.11
CA LEU A 207 15.00 -16.68 0.19
C LEU A 207 15.16 -15.64 -0.94
N SER A 208 15.07 -16.06 -2.20
CA SER A 208 15.16 -15.15 -3.34
C SER A 208 14.02 -14.13 -3.37
N LEU A 209 12.79 -14.55 -3.02
CA LEU A 209 11.64 -13.67 -2.93
C LEU A 209 11.78 -12.69 -1.76
N GLN A 210 12.18 -13.18 -0.58
CA GLN A 210 12.43 -12.34 0.59
C GLN A 210 13.52 -11.30 0.31
N ALA A 211 14.61 -11.69 -0.36
CA ALA A 211 15.66 -10.77 -0.78
C ALA A 211 15.13 -9.74 -1.78
N LYS A 212 14.36 -10.17 -2.80
CA LYS A 212 13.74 -9.26 -3.76
C LYS A 212 12.83 -8.24 -3.07
N ILE A 213 12.01 -8.67 -2.12
CA ILE A 213 11.13 -7.80 -1.34
C ILE A 213 11.95 -6.81 -0.49
N PHE A 214 12.99 -7.28 0.19
CA PHE A 214 13.88 -6.44 0.99
C PHE A 214 14.55 -5.34 0.16
N PHE A 215 15.12 -5.70 -1.00
CA PHE A 215 15.77 -4.73 -1.89
C PHE A 215 14.80 -3.89 -2.73
N SER A 216 13.51 -4.20 -2.72
CA SER A 216 12.46 -3.40 -3.38
C SER A 216 11.78 -2.43 -2.42
N ASP A 217 12.16 -2.40 -1.15
CA ASP A 217 11.61 -1.47 -0.17
C ASP A 217 12.16 -0.05 -0.40
N GLY A 218 11.29 0.85 -0.87
CA GLY A 218 11.68 2.22 -1.21
C GLY A 218 12.22 3.01 -0.02
N GLN A 219 11.69 2.81 1.20
CA GLN A 219 12.18 3.51 2.39
C GLN A 219 13.58 3.02 2.77
N LEU A 220 13.84 1.71 2.65
CA LEU A 220 15.17 1.14 2.87
C LEU A 220 16.18 1.69 1.87
N LEU A 221 15.86 1.65 0.57
CA LEU A 221 16.73 2.14 -0.50
C LEU A 221 17.04 3.63 -0.32
N TYR A 222 16.05 4.43 0.05
CA TYR A 222 16.21 5.86 0.33
C TYR A 222 17.16 6.10 1.51
N THR A 223 16.97 5.40 2.64
CA THR A 223 17.86 5.55 3.80
C THR A 223 19.28 5.04 3.51
N LEU A 224 19.44 3.97 2.71
CA LEU A 224 20.74 3.48 2.25
C LEU A 224 21.45 4.50 1.36
N PHE A 225 20.72 5.16 0.45
CA PHE A 225 21.25 6.22 -0.40
C PHE A 225 21.79 7.39 0.45
N LEU A 226 21.02 7.88 1.41
CA LEU A 226 21.46 8.95 2.32
C LEU A 226 22.67 8.52 3.17
N LEU A 227 22.67 7.27 3.66
CA LEU A 227 23.81 6.74 4.42
C LEU A 227 25.08 6.69 3.58
N ALA A 228 25.00 6.27 2.32
CA ALA A 228 26.13 6.23 1.41
C ALA A 228 26.74 7.63 1.20
N PHE A 229 25.91 8.67 0.99
CA PHE A 229 26.40 10.04 0.88
C PHE A 229 26.89 10.62 2.21
N SER A 230 26.33 10.20 3.35
CA SER A 230 26.89 10.54 4.66
C SER A 230 28.25 9.88 4.90
N PHE A 231 28.49 8.66 4.40
CA PHE A 231 29.78 7.99 4.46
C PHE A 231 30.81 8.74 3.59
N LEU A 232 30.47 9.02 2.34
CA LEU A 232 31.33 9.80 1.44
C LEU A 232 31.60 11.21 2.00
N GLY A 233 30.59 11.80 2.64
CA GLY A 233 30.65 13.07 3.36
C GLY A 233 31.66 13.11 4.50
N LEU A 234 31.89 11.97 5.16
CA LEU A 234 32.81 11.88 6.29
C LEU A 234 34.22 11.46 5.87
N PHE A 235 34.34 10.49 4.96
CA PHE A 235 35.61 9.84 4.64
C PHE A 235 36.29 10.31 3.35
N VAL A 236 35.55 10.96 2.45
CA VAL A 236 36.09 11.42 1.16
C VAL A 236 36.10 12.95 1.11
N SER A 237 34.94 13.59 1.18
CA SER A 237 34.83 15.06 1.16
C SER A 237 33.52 15.51 1.79
N PHE A 238 33.58 16.53 2.66
CA PHE A 238 32.39 17.10 3.30
C PHE A 238 31.31 17.57 2.31
N LEU A 239 31.68 17.94 1.08
CA LEU A 239 30.75 18.38 0.05
C LEU A 239 29.69 17.34 -0.33
N PHE A 240 29.97 16.04 -0.15
CA PHE A 240 28.96 15.00 -0.40
C PHE A 240 27.73 15.13 0.52
N ASN A 241 27.86 15.80 1.69
CA ASN A 241 26.70 16.11 2.55
C ASN A 241 25.71 17.11 1.92
N ALA A 242 26.07 17.76 0.81
CA ALA A 242 25.12 18.59 0.06
C ALA A 242 23.94 17.76 -0.46
N VAL A 243 24.17 16.50 -0.85
CA VAL A 243 23.11 15.60 -1.33
C VAL A 243 22.10 15.30 -0.24
N ASN A 244 22.52 15.19 1.02
CA ASN A 244 21.62 14.95 2.16
C ASN A 244 20.61 16.10 2.38
N THR A 245 20.81 17.28 1.77
CA THR A 245 19.83 18.37 1.78
C THR A 245 18.51 17.97 1.11
N ILE A 246 18.51 16.96 0.22
CA ILE A 246 17.26 16.45 -0.35
C ILE A 246 16.33 15.90 0.74
N ASP A 247 16.87 15.31 1.82
CA ASP A 247 16.06 14.83 2.94
C ASP A 247 15.37 15.99 3.66
N LEU A 248 16.05 17.13 3.81
CA LEU A 248 15.42 18.35 4.36
C LEU A 248 14.20 18.79 3.52
N CYS A 249 14.32 18.75 2.19
CA CYS A 249 13.23 19.10 1.28
C CYS A 249 12.06 18.10 1.37
N MET A 250 12.35 16.79 1.36
CA MET A 250 11.32 15.74 1.41
C MET A 250 10.53 15.70 2.73
N ARG A 251 11.06 16.30 3.79
CA ARG A 251 10.42 16.33 5.12
C ARG A 251 9.44 17.49 5.27
N ILE A 252 9.57 18.53 4.44
CA ILE A 252 8.64 19.66 4.44
C ILE A 252 7.49 19.32 3.48
N PRO A 253 6.23 19.20 3.96
CA PRO A 253 5.12 18.69 3.14
C PRO A 253 4.91 19.43 1.81
N ILE A 254 5.07 20.75 1.81
CA ILE A 254 4.92 21.60 0.62
C ILE A 254 6.02 21.29 -0.40
N LEU A 255 7.28 21.15 0.05
CA LEU A 255 8.41 20.87 -0.84
C LEU A 255 8.38 19.43 -1.34
N ALA A 256 7.97 18.49 -0.50
CA ALA A 256 7.77 17.09 -0.89
C ALA A 256 6.76 16.98 -2.03
N LYS A 257 5.65 17.73 -1.98
CA LYS A 257 4.64 17.77 -3.06
C LYS A 257 5.18 18.35 -4.36
N VAL A 258 6.10 19.31 -4.30
CA VAL A 258 6.79 19.82 -5.50
C VAL A 258 7.67 18.73 -6.11
N ILE A 259 8.47 18.02 -5.31
CA ILE A 259 9.31 16.92 -5.80
C ILE A 259 8.46 15.75 -6.34
N GLU A 260 7.34 15.44 -5.67
CA GLU A 260 6.38 14.42 -6.11
C GLU A 260 5.81 14.77 -7.49
N SER A 261 5.43 16.03 -7.75
CA SER A 261 4.92 16.45 -9.06
C SER A 261 5.93 16.24 -10.21
N ILE A 262 7.23 16.44 -9.93
CA ILE A 262 8.30 16.19 -10.89
C ILE A 262 8.49 14.68 -11.10
N THR A 263 8.41 13.91 -10.01
CA THR A 263 8.61 12.45 -10.05
C THR A 263 7.48 11.75 -10.80
N VAL A 264 6.23 12.19 -10.62
CA VAL A 264 5.05 11.64 -11.33
C VAL A 264 5.09 11.94 -12.82
N SER A 265 5.60 13.12 -13.21
CA SER A 265 5.67 13.54 -14.61
C SER A 265 6.95 13.09 -15.34
N VAL A 266 7.87 12.38 -14.66
CA VAL A 266 9.20 12.09 -15.20
C VAL A 266 9.17 11.34 -16.53
N ASP A 267 8.25 10.39 -16.71
CA ASP A 267 8.15 9.59 -17.94
C ASP A 267 7.68 10.46 -19.12
N GLN A 268 6.72 11.36 -18.87
CA GLN A 268 6.20 12.29 -19.88
C GLN A 268 7.27 13.32 -20.26
N VAL A 269 7.97 13.87 -19.27
CA VAL A 269 9.08 14.83 -19.47
C VAL A 269 10.22 14.15 -20.23
N ALA A 270 10.62 12.94 -19.84
CA ALA A 270 11.66 12.18 -20.52
C ALA A 270 11.29 11.88 -21.98
N GLY A 271 10.05 11.44 -22.24
CA GLY A 271 9.54 11.23 -23.59
C GLY A 271 9.57 12.51 -24.44
N THR A 272 9.21 13.65 -23.84
CA THR A 272 9.25 14.96 -24.50
C THR A 272 10.68 15.41 -24.78
N MET A 273 11.63 15.17 -23.87
CA MET A 273 13.05 15.42 -24.08
C MET A 273 13.61 14.59 -25.25
N VAL A 274 13.22 13.31 -25.35
CA VAL A 274 13.61 12.45 -26.48
C VAL A 274 13.08 13.01 -27.81
N LEU A 275 11.80 13.43 -27.84
CA LEU A 275 11.23 14.10 -29.01
C LEU A 275 12.02 15.37 -29.37
N GLY A 276 12.37 16.19 -28.37
CA GLY A 276 13.19 17.38 -28.55
C GLY A 276 14.57 17.07 -29.14
N PHE A 277 15.25 16.01 -28.67
CA PHE A 277 16.51 15.56 -29.25
C PHE A 277 16.38 15.09 -30.70
N CYS A 278 15.29 14.38 -31.05
CA CYS A 278 15.01 14.01 -32.44
C CYS A 278 14.81 15.25 -33.33
N ILE A 279 14.09 16.27 -32.84
CA ILE A 279 13.89 17.53 -33.58
C ILE A 279 15.21 18.29 -33.75
N GLN A 280 16.04 18.34 -32.71
CA GLN A 280 17.38 18.93 -32.81
C GLN A 280 18.26 18.19 -33.80
N TYR A 281 18.23 16.85 -33.82
CA TYR A 281 18.96 16.07 -34.82
C TYR A 281 18.50 16.39 -36.25
N MET A 282 17.19 16.55 -36.48
CA MET A 282 16.67 17.00 -37.77
C MET A 282 17.17 18.41 -38.13
N ALA A 283 17.22 19.33 -37.16
CA ALA A 283 17.75 20.68 -37.38
C ALA A 283 19.25 20.67 -37.73
N VAL A 284 20.06 19.82 -37.09
CA VAL A 284 21.48 19.62 -37.44
C VAL A 284 21.61 19.09 -38.87
N GLY A 285 20.83 18.05 -39.22
CA GLY A 285 20.82 17.49 -40.57
C GLY A 285 20.43 18.53 -41.63
N ALA A 286 19.38 19.32 -41.37
CA ALA A 286 18.99 20.44 -42.22
C ALA A 286 20.11 21.50 -42.30
N GLY A 287 20.80 21.77 -41.20
CA GLY A 287 21.96 22.65 -41.14
C GLY A 287 23.06 22.24 -42.12
N PHE A 288 23.44 20.96 -42.12
CA PHE A 288 24.44 20.39 -43.04
C PHE A 288 24.00 20.43 -44.51
N LEU A 289 22.71 20.28 -44.79
CA LEU A 289 22.19 20.24 -46.16
C LEU A 289 21.96 21.64 -46.76
N LEU A 290 21.57 22.62 -45.95
CA LEU A 290 21.15 23.95 -46.41
C LEU A 290 22.27 25.00 -46.37
N PHE A 291 23.27 24.83 -45.50
CA PHE A 291 24.30 25.86 -45.29
C PHE A 291 25.70 25.32 -45.59
N SER A 292 26.46 26.09 -46.37
CA SER A 292 27.86 25.78 -46.71
C SER A 292 28.86 26.16 -45.62
N GLN A 293 28.45 26.97 -44.65
CA GLN A 293 29.22 27.34 -43.47
C GLN A 293 28.37 27.04 -42.24
N GLY A 294 28.99 26.45 -41.22
CA GLY A 294 28.32 26.17 -39.96
C GLY A 294 27.92 27.45 -39.22
N TYR A 295 27.03 27.29 -38.25
CA TYR A 295 26.65 28.30 -37.27
C TYR A 295 27.15 27.88 -35.89
N GLY A 296 27.26 28.86 -35.00
CA GLY A 296 27.56 28.72 -33.58
C GLY A 296 26.32 28.82 -32.70
N PHE A 297 26.57 28.78 -31.40
CA PHE A 297 25.68 29.21 -30.34
C PHE A 297 26.34 30.37 -29.58
N ALA A 298 25.56 31.12 -28.79
CA ALA A 298 26.07 32.29 -28.08
C ALA A 298 27.30 31.97 -27.20
N ASP A 299 27.28 30.81 -26.55
CA ASP A 299 28.33 30.38 -25.61
C ASP A 299 29.35 29.41 -26.22
N LYS A 300 29.12 28.94 -27.46
CA LYS A 300 29.99 27.97 -28.12
C LYS A 300 29.97 28.16 -29.63
N ASP A 301 31.12 28.52 -30.18
CA ASP A 301 31.29 28.52 -31.63
C ASP A 301 31.37 27.09 -32.16
N THR A 302 30.33 26.69 -32.88
CA THR A 302 30.21 25.42 -33.61
C THR A 302 30.33 25.62 -35.12
N SER A 303 30.66 26.83 -35.60
CA SER A 303 30.75 27.12 -37.03
C SER A 303 31.82 26.29 -37.76
N ALA A 304 32.81 25.81 -37.00
CA ALA A 304 33.88 24.94 -37.46
C ALA A 304 33.68 23.45 -37.12
N CYS A 305 32.51 23.04 -36.60
CA CYS A 305 32.27 21.64 -36.25
C CYS A 305 32.42 20.74 -37.50
N SER A 306 33.24 19.69 -37.37
CA SER A 306 33.75 18.93 -38.52
C SER A 306 33.02 17.60 -38.73
N THR A 307 32.41 17.08 -37.67
CA THR A 307 31.69 15.80 -37.67
C THR A 307 30.26 15.97 -37.16
N LEU A 308 29.35 15.13 -37.66
CA LEU A 308 27.96 15.12 -37.23
C LEU A 308 27.83 14.94 -35.72
N MET A 309 28.65 14.06 -35.12
CA MET A 309 28.66 13.79 -33.69
C MET A 309 29.06 15.03 -32.86
N GLU A 310 30.05 15.79 -33.34
CA GLU A 310 30.51 17.02 -32.68
C GLU A 310 29.42 18.10 -32.71
N CYS A 311 28.82 18.34 -33.87
CA CYS A 311 27.73 19.32 -34.00
C CYS A 311 26.50 18.88 -33.19
N LEU A 312 26.15 17.60 -33.19
CA LEU A 312 25.01 17.06 -32.45
C LEU A 312 25.19 17.20 -30.92
N ARG A 313 26.38 16.88 -30.40
CA ARG A 313 26.69 17.08 -28.97
C ARG A 313 26.51 18.54 -28.58
N ALA A 314 26.96 19.48 -29.41
CA ALA A 314 26.80 20.89 -29.13
C ALA A 314 25.34 21.34 -29.17
N HIS A 315 24.52 20.78 -30.06
CA HIS A 315 23.07 21.05 -30.08
C HIS A 315 22.35 20.49 -28.86
N PHE A 316 22.73 19.31 -28.37
CA PHE A 316 22.10 18.74 -27.17
C PHE A 316 22.40 19.54 -25.90
N ASP A 317 23.57 20.19 -25.81
CA ASP A 317 23.92 21.05 -24.67
C ASP A 317 23.39 22.49 -24.83
N TYR A 318 23.78 23.17 -25.92
CA TYR A 318 23.50 24.60 -26.13
C TYR A 318 22.20 24.86 -26.90
N GLY A 319 21.72 23.89 -27.65
CA GLY A 319 20.61 24.07 -28.59
C GLY A 319 19.26 24.27 -27.95
N PHE A 320 19.05 23.84 -26.70
CA PHE A 320 17.86 24.19 -25.92
C PHE A 320 17.98 25.54 -25.19
N ARG A 321 19.21 26.07 -25.04
CA ARG A 321 19.49 27.30 -24.29
C ARG A 321 19.57 28.53 -25.17
N SER A 322 20.02 28.37 -26.42
CA SER A 322 20.35 29.49 -27.29
C SER A 322 20.05 29.20 -28.76
N ALA A 323 19.65 30.25 -29.49
CA ALA A 323 19.42 30.19 -30.93
C ALA A 323 20.75 30.17 -31.71
N PRO A 324 20.74 29.74 -32.98
CA PRO A 324 21.90 29.78 -33.86
C PRO A 324 22.49 31.18 -33.99
N VAL A 325 23.82 31.27 -33.96
CA VAL A 325 24.58 32.51 -34.14
C VAL A 325 25.49 32.36 -35.35
N TRP A 326 25.44 33.32 -36.27
CA TRP A 326 26.23 33.28 -37.50
C TRP A 326 27.46 34.18 -37.41
N SER A 327 28.58 33.71 -37.95
CA SER A 327 29.84 34.46 -38.00
C SER A 327 29.80 35.68 -38.94
N SER A 328 28.89 35.69 -39.92
CA SER A 328 28.70 36.79 -40.86
C SER A 328 27.40 37.54 -40.57
N ALA A 329 27.48 38.87 -40.50
CA ALA A 329 26.32 39.76 -40.37
C ALA A 329 25.38 39.76 -41.60
N LYS A 330 25.70 39.01 -42.67
CA LYS A 330 24.86 38.91 -43.86
C LYS A 330 23.61 38.08 -43.56
N LEU A 331 22.48 38.77 -43.44
CA LEU A 331 21.16 38.16 -43.28
C LEU A 331 20.66 37.67 -44.64
N THR A 332 20.40 36.37 -44.74
CA THR A 332 19.74 35.75 -45.91
C THR A 332 18.39 35.19 -45.47
N TYR A 333 17.42 35.14 -46.37
CA TYR A 333 16.09 34.62 -46.05
C TYR A 333 16.14 33.19 -45.49
N THR A 334 17.03 32.34 -46.02
CA THR A 334 17.22 30.96 -45.54
C THR A 334 17.72 30.90 -44.09
N ARG A 335 18.71 31.73 -43.73
CA ARG A 335 19.20 31.85 -42.34
C ARG A 335 18.12 32.40 -41.41
N PHE A 336 17.46 33.49 -41.82
CA PHE A 336 16.37 34.08 -41.04
C PHE A 336 15.27 33.07 -40.73
N THR A 337 14.82 32.32 -41.74
CA THR A 337 13.78 31.30 -41.56
C THR A 337 14.26 30.16 -40.67
N PHE A 338 15.49 29.69 -40.84
CA PHE A 338 16.06 28.63 -40.00
C PHE A 338 16.16 29.07 -38.54
N ASP A 339 16.73 30.25 -38.26
CA ASP A 339 16.88 30.78 -36.90
C ASP A 339 15.53 30.99 -36.21
N TYR A 340 14.55 31.51 -36.96
CA TYR A 340 13.21 31.73 -36.45
C TYR A 340 12.49 30.42 -36.11
N ILE A 341 12.54 29.43 -37.02
CA ILE A 341 11.95 28.10 -36.79
C ILE A 341 12.66 27.40 -35.63
N TYR A 342 14.00 27.49 -35.58
CA TYR A 342 14.79 26.89 -34.51
C TYR A 342 14.39 27.48 -33.15
N ASN A 343 14.38 28.80 -33.02
CA ASN A 343 14.01 29.47 -31.78
C ASN A 343 12.55 29.17 -31.39
N LEU A 344 11.62 29.24 -32.34
CA LEU A 344 10.21 28.98 -32.07
C LEU A 344 9.97 27.54 -31.62
N VAL A 345 10.48 26.56 -32.37
CA VAL A 345 10.16 25.13 -32.13
C VAL A 345 11.00 24.54 -31.01
N ILE A 346 12.34 24.69 -31.07
CA ILE A 346 13.25 23.98 -30.17
C ILE A 346 13.36 24.69 -28.81
N ILE A 347 13.32 26.01 -28.78
CA ILE A 347 13.49 26.76 -27.53
C ILE A 347 12.12 27.08 -26.92
N LEU A 348 11.29 27.86 -27.61
CA LEU A 348 10.05 28.37 -27.02
C LEU A 348 8.99 27.28 -26.83
N ILE A 349 8.63 26.55 -27.90
CA ILE A 349 7.58 25.53 -27.85
C ILE A 349 8.01 24.35 -26.98
N MET A 350 9.24 23.82 -27.15
CA MET A 350 9.67 22.68 -26.34
C MET A 350 9.74 23.01 -24.84
N ALA A 351 10.30 24.18 -24.46
CA ALA A 351 10.35 24.58 -23.06
C ALA A 351 8.95 24.81 -22.46
N ALA A 352 8.02 25.38 -23.26
CA ALA A 352 6.63 25.56 -22.86
C ALA A 352 5.92 24.21 -22.65
N ILE A 353 6.15 23.21 -23.50
CA ILE A 353 5.56 21.88 -23.33
C ILE A 353 6.11 21.19 -22.07
N ILE A 354 7.44 21.18 -21.88
CA ILE A 354 8.06 20.54 -20.71
C ILE A 354 7.59 21.19 -19.41
N SER A 355 7.60 22.52 -19.33
CA SER A 355 7.09 23.23 -18.15
C SER A 355 5.58 23.05 -17.96
N GLY A 356 4.81 23.03 -19.04
CA GLY A 356 3.37 22.78 -19.03
C GLY A 356 3.02 21.44 -18.39
N ILE A 357 3.68 20.35 -18.80
CA ILE A 357 3.49 19.01 -18.22
C ILE A 357 3.67 19.02 -16.70
N ILE A 358 4.74 19.66 -16.21
CA ILE A 358 5.03 19.72 -14.76
C ILE A 358 3.99 20.58 -14.03
N ILE A 359 3.62 21.73 -14.60
CA ILE A 359 2.62 22.64 -14.02
C ILE A 359 1.25 21.97 -13.93
N ASP A 360 0.83 21.28 -15.00
CA ASP A 360 -0.44 20.57 -15.05
C ASP A 360 -0.45 19.44 -14.01
N THR A 361 0.63 18.65 -13.93
CA THR A 361 0.76 17.60 -12.90
C THR A 361 0.68 18.17 -11.48
N PHE A 362 1.30 19.32 -11.22
CA PHE A 362 1.23 19.99 -9.91
C PHE A 362 -0.16 20.61 -9.63
N ALA A 363 -0.89 21.02 -10.66
CA ALA A 363 -2.28 21.47 -10.54
C ALA A 363 -3.19 20.28 -10.20
N ASP A 364 -3.07 19.17 -10.93
CA ASP A 364 -3.84 17.95 -10.72
C ASP A 364 -3.68 17.39 -9.30
N LEU A 365 -2.45 17.30 -8.79
CA LEU A 365 -2.19 16.84 -7.42
C LEU A 365 -2.87 17.74 -6.36
N ARG A 366 -2.95 19.05 -6.61
CA ARG A 366 -3.63 19.99 -5.70
C ARG A 366 -5.14 19.87 -5.80
N GLU A 367 -5.69 19.74 -7.01
CA GLU A 367 -7.11 19.55 -7.24
C GLU A 367 -7.59 18.24 -6.60
N GLN A 368 -6.84 17.14 -6.77
CA GLN A 368 -7.11 15.87 -6.11
C GLN A 368 -7.16 16.03 -4.59
N GLN A 369 -6.18 16.68 -3.98
CA GLN A 369 -6.16 16.90 -2.54
C GLN A 369 -7.36 17.73 -2.07
N GLN A 370 -7.73 18.77 -2.80
CA GLN A 370 -8.89 19.61 -2.49
C GLN A 370 -10.19 18.81 -2.62
N SER A 371 -10.35 18.05 -3.71
CA SER A 371 -11.55 17.24 -3.95
C SER A 371 -11.79 16.20 -2.85
N ILE A 372 -10.72 15.57 -2.33
CA ILE A 372 -10.80 14.65 -1.19
C ILE A 372 -11.29 15.38 0.06
N GLN A 373 -10.72 16.55 0.36
CA GLN A 373 -11.15 17.34 1.52
C GLN A 373 -12.60 17.82 1.42
N GLU A 374 -13.07 18.18 0.23
CA GLU A 374 -14.46 18.58 -0.02
C GLU A 374 -15.41 17.39 0.09
N LYS A 375 -15.07 16.22 -0.48
CA LYS A 375 -15.85 14.99 -0.35
C LYS A 375 -16.00 14.57 1.10
N MET A 376 -14.93 14.67 1.89
CA MET A 376 -14.96 14.38 3.34
C MET A 376 -15.85 15.32 4.15
N LYS A 377 -16.08 16.55 3.70
CA LYS A 377 -16.96 17.53 4.35
C LYS A 377 -18.42 17.45 3.89
N SER A 378 -18.65 16.91 2.70
CA SER A 378 -19.96 16.92 2.03
C SER A 378 -20.67 15.57 2.00
N SER A 379 -19.96 14.46 2.22
CA SER A 379 -20.51 13.11 2.18
C SER A 379 -19.90 12.21 3.26
N CYS A 380 -20.67 11.24 3.76
CA CYS A 380 -20.18 10.27 4.73
C CYS A 380 -19.28 9.24 4.04
N PHE A 381 -18.10 8.96 4.62
CA PHE A 381 -17.16 7.98 4.07
C PHE A 381 -17.72 6.55 4.01
N ILE A 382 -18.58 6.18 4.96
CA ILE A 382 -19.07 4.79 5.09
C ILE A 382 -20.33 4.55 4.24
N CYS A 383 -21.37 5.35 4.43
CA CYS A 383 -22.62 5.15 3.70
C CYS A 383 -22.73 5.96 2.42
N SER A 384 -21.79 6.84 2.11
CA SER A 384 -21.83 7.73 0.94
C SER A 384 -23.05 8.67 0.86
N LEU A 385 -23.88 8.75 1.92
CA LEU A 385 -24.96 9.73 2.00
C LEU A 385 -24.38 11.14 2.11
N SER A 386 -24.96 12.07 1.35
CA SER A 386 -24.57 13.47 1.39
C SER A 386 -25.03 14.14 2.69
N LYS A 387 -24.30 15.19 3.08
CA LYS A 387 -24.65 16.06 4.19
C LYS A 387 -26.08 16.61 4.04
N SER A 388 -26.45 17.03 2.84
CA SER A 388 -27.79 17.56 2.55
C SER A 388 -28.90 16.51 2.65
N GLU A 389 -28.65 15.25 2.27
CA GLU A 389 -29.60 14.14 2.47
C GLU A 389 -29.84 13.85 3.94
N LEU A 390 -28.78 13.77 4.73
CA LEU A 390 -28.86 13.52 6.17
C LEU A 390 -29.58 14.67 6.89
N GLU A 391 -29.25 15.92 6.56
CA GLU A 391 -29.86 17.10 7.17
C GLU A 391 -31.35 17.23 6.80
N ARG A 392 -31.75 16.87 5.56
CA ARG A 392 -33.17 16.79 5.17
C ARG A 392 -33.96 15.84 6.06
N LYS A 393 -33.33 14.76 6.52
CA LYS A 393 -33.92 13.78 7.45
C LYS A 393 -33.67 14.11 8.93
N ARG A 394 -33.25 15.36 9.23
CA ARG A 394 -32.97 15.88 10.58
C ARG A 394 -31.83 15.15 11.31
N VAL A 395 -30.94 14.49 10.56
CA VAL A 395 -29.72 13.86 11.09
C VAL A 395 -28.58 14.87 10.98
N LYS A 396 -27.94 15.22 12.11
CA LYS A 396 -26.77 16.10 12.10
C LYS A 396 -25.56 15.37 11.52
N PHE A 397 -24.99 15.90 10.45
CA PHE A 397 -23.87 15.29 9.73
C PHE A 397 -22.66 15.02 10.64
N GLU A 398 -22.29 15.98 11.48
CA GLU A 398 -21.13 15.86 12.37
C GLU A 398 -21.33 14.74 13.41
N ASN A 399 -22.55 14.57 13.93
CA ASN A 399 -22.87 13.46 14.83
C ASN A 399 -22.82 12.13 14.09
N HIS A 400 -23.34 12.08 12.86
CA HIS A 400 -23.36 10.88 12.04
C HIS A 400 -21.94 10.36 11.76
N ILE A 401 -21.01 11.21 11.30
CA ILE A 401 -19.64 10.79 10.96
C ILE A 401 -18.74 10.53 12.19
N LEU A 402 -19.09 11.07 13.36
CA LEU A 402 -18.28 10.91 14.59
C LEU A 402 -18.79 9.83 15.53
N LYS A 403 -20.10 9.51 15.50
CA LYS A 403 -20.72 8.54 16.42
C LYS A 403 -21.24 7.30 15.73
N ASP A 404 -22.01 7.45 14.64
CA ASP A 404 -22.65 6.31 13.98
C ASP A 404 -21.71 5.66 12.95
N HIS A 405 -21.16 6.47 12.05
CA HIS A 405 -20.40 6.04 10.86
C HIS A 405 -18.95 6.54 10.89
N TYR A 406 -18.33 6.47 12.07
CA TYR A 406 -16.91 6.81 12.20
C TYR A 406 -16.05 5.73 11.55
N MET A 407 -15.38 6.05 10.44
CA MET A 407 -14.61 5.09 9.65
C MET A 407 -13.59 4.27 10.46
N TRP A 408 -12.90 4.89 11.41
CA TRP A 408 -11.93 4.18 12.25
C TRP A 408 -12.60 3.28 13.29
N ALA A 409 -13.89 3.43 13.57
CA ALA A 409 -14.65 2.43 14.33
C ALA A 409 -14.76 1.12 13.53
N TYR A 410 -14.98 1.18 12.22
CA TYR A 410 -14.98 -0.01 11.35
C TYR A 410 -13.60 -0.66 11.32
N ALA A 411 -12.52 0.11 11.14
CA ALA A 411 -11.17 -0.46 11.17
C ALA A 411 -10.84 -1.15 12.50
N ARG A 412 -11.28 -0.58 13.63
CA ARG A 412 -11.15 -1.19 14.97
C ARG A 412 -12.03 -2.43 15.13
N PHE A 413 -13.20 -2.45 14.50
CA PHE A 413 -14.11 -3.59 14.51
C PHE A 413 -13.52 -4.77 13.73
N LEU A 414 -12.92 -4.52 12.56
CA LEU A 414 -12.20 -5.53 11.80
C LEU A 414 -11.04 -6.12 12.61
N LEU A 415 -10.22 -5.28 13.25
CA LEU A 415 -9.16 -5.74 14.17
C LEU A 415 -9.72 -6.55 15.36
N TYR A 416 -10.85 -6.13 15.92
CA TYR A 416 -11.51 -6.85 17.00
C TYR A 416 -11.94 -8.26 16.56
N LEU A 417 -12.54 -8.38 15.37
CA LEU A 417 -12.94 -9.67 14.82
C LEU A 417 -11.73 -10.57 14.52
N ASP A 418 -10.61 -10.01 14.08
CA ASP A 418 -9.36 -10.74 13.86
C ASP A 418 -8.80 -11.33 15.16
N GLU A 419 -8.68 -10.50 16.21
CA GLU A 419 -8.11 -10.90 17.52
C GLU A 419 -9.02 -11.83 18.35
N THR A 420 -10.34 -11.81 18.12
CA THR A 420 -11.31 -12.54 18.95
C THR A 420 -11.47 -14.00 18.47
N ASP A 421 -11.51 -14.93 19.43
CA ASP A 421 -11.73 -16.35 19.17
C ASP A 421 -13.09 -16.55 18.45
N PRO A 422 -13.15 -17.25 17.31
CA PRO A 422 -14.40 -17.57 16.63
C PRO A 422 -15.50 -18.13 17.54
N ALA A 423 -15.17 -18.84 18.63
CA ALA A 423 -16.14 -19.38 19.57
C ALA A 423 -16.79 -18.34 20.49
N GLU A 424 -16.17 -17.16 20.66
CA GLU A 424 -16.67 -16.06 21.49
C GLU A 424 -17.54 -15.07 20.70
N LEU A 425 -17.54 -15.16 19.38
CA LEU A 425 -18.28 -14.26 18.50
C LEU A 425 -19.78 -14.53 18.55
N ASN A 426 -20.58 -13.46 18.61
CA ASN A 426 -22.02 -13.57 18.45
C ASN A 426 -22.41 -13.77 16.96
N GLY A 427 -23.71 -13.96 16.70
CA GLY A 427 -24.22 -14.23 15.34
C GLY A 427 -23.87 -13.14 14.32
N PRO A 428 -24.17 -11.84 14.58
CA PRO A 428 -23.77 -10.75 13.69
C PRO A 428 -22.26 -10.62 13.47
N GLU A 429 -21.44 -10.78 14.52
CA GLU A 429 -19.98 -10.75 14.41
C GLU A 429 -19.43 -11.91 13.58
N SER A 430 -19.93 -13.11 13.80
CA SER A 430 -19.58 -14.30 13.01
C SER A 430 -19.95 -14.14 11.55
N TYR A 431 -21.11 -13.53 11.27
CA TYR A 431 -21.53 -13.18 9.90
C TYR A 431 -20.51 -12.25 9.24
N VAL A 432 -20.13 -11.14 9.88
CA VAL A 432 -19.16 -10.21 9.29
C VAL A 432 -17.79 -10.89 9.11
N LYS A 433 -17.32 -11.67 10.10
CA LYS A 433 -16.05 -12.41 9.99
C LYS A 433 -16.07 -13.41 8.83
N GLN A 434 -17.21 -14.03 8.52
CA GLN A 434 -17.36 -14.87 7.35
C GLN A 434 -17.33 -14.06 6.04
N GLN A 435 -18.04 -12.94 5.97
CA GLN A 435 -18.06 -12.06 4.79
C GLN A 435 -16.64 -11.57 4.42
N ILE A 436 -15.85 -11.18 5.42
CA ILE A 436 -14.45 -10.77 5.22
C ILE A 436 -13.61 -11.92 4.64
N LYS A 437 -13.77 -13.15 5.13
CA LYS A 437 -13.06 -14.32 4.58
C LYS A 437 -13.44 -14.63 3.13
N GLU A 438 -14.64 -14.23 2.73
CA GLU A 438 -15.15 -14.38 1.36
C GLU A 438 -14.84 -13.15 0.49
N ASN A 439 -14.02 -12.20 0.98
CA ASN A 439 -13.72 -10.91 0.34
C ASN A 439 -15.00 -10.15 -0.07
N ASN A 440 -16.00 -10.16 0.80
CA ASN A 440 -17.28 -9.51 0.57
C ASN A 440 -17.52 -8.40 1.60
N THR A 441 -17.68 -7.17 1.12
CA THR A 441 -17.93 -5.97 1.95
C THR A 441 -19.40 -5.57 2.00
N SER A 442 -20.33 -6.39 1.50
CA SER A 442 -21.78 -6.10 1.46
C SER A 442 -22.41 -5.83 2.83
N PHE A 443 -21.71 -6.14 3.93
CA PHE A 443 -22.15 -5.81 5.28
C PHE A 443 -22.00 -4.31 5.62
N PHE A 444 -21.25 -3.52 4.84
CA PHE A 444 -21.19 -2.08 5.03
C PHE A 444 -22.51 -1.41 4.61
N PRO A 445 -22.98 -0.38 5.33
CA PRO A 445 -24.25 0.26 5.06
C PRO A 445 -24.17 1.31 3.95
N ILE A 446 -23.90 0.89 2.71
CA ILE A 446 -23.80 1.79 1.55
C ILE A 446 -25.19 2.35 1.19
N ALA A 447 -25.29 3.67 1.02
CA ALA A 447 -26.49 4.45 0.73
C ALA A 447 -27.61 4.38 1.78
N ARG A 448 -27.32 3.91 3.00
CA ARG A 448 -28.32 3.71 4.07
C ARG A 448 -27.73 4.00 5.44
N CYS A 449 -28.58 4.35 6.41
CA CYS A 449 -28.20 4.38 7.82
C CYS A 449 -29.44 4.27 8.71
N ILE A 450 -29.27 3.80 9.94
CA ILE A 450 -30.40 3.57 10.86
C ILE A 450 -31.16 4.87 11.13
N ALA A 451 -30.44 5.98 11.34
CA ALA A 451 -31.02 7.28 11.64
C ALA A 451 -31.94 7.81 10.52
N THR A 452 -31.64 7.46 9.27
CA THR A 452 -32.45 7.82 8.11
C THR A 452 -33.70 6.96 8.04
N GLU A 453 -33.59 5.63 8.20
CA GLU A 453 -34.73 4.73 8.11
C GLU A 453 -35.71 4.90 9.28
N SER A 454 -35.19 5.22 10.48
CA SER A 454 -36.04 5.45 11.66
C SER A 454 -36.85 6.74 11.57
N SER A 455 -36.36 7.73 10.82
CA SER A 455 -37.10 8.96 10.54
C SER A 455 -38.29 8.75 9.59
N ASP A 456 -38.19 7.79 8.67
CA ASP A 456 -39.23 7.53 7.64
C ASP A 456 -40.34 6.60 8.14
N ALA A 457 -40.01 5.58 8.95
CA ALA A 457 -40.97 4.53 9.36
C ALA A 457 -41.30 4.53 10.86
N GLY A 458 -40.50 5.18 11.71
CA GLY A 458 -40.59 5.07 13.18
C GLY A 458 -39.97 3.75 13.71
N GLU A 459 -39.29 3.81 14.85
CA GLU A 459 -38.52 2.68 15.42
C GLU A 459 -39.34 1.39 15.60
N GLU A 460 -40.60 1.49 16.07
CA GLU A 460 -41.46 0.31 16.26
C GLU A 460 -41.89 -0.36 14.93
N HIS A 461 -42.09 0.43 13.87
CA HIS A 461 -42.45 -0.10 12.56
C HIS A 461 -41.27 -0.84 11.94
N LEU A 462 -40.07 -0.25 12.03
CA LEU A 462 -38.84 -0.90 11.61
C LEU A 462 -38.62 -2.21 12.35
N GLU A 463 -38.75 -2.25 13.68
CA GLU A 463 -38.60 -3.49 14.43
C GLU A 463 -39.63 -4.57 14.05
N ARG A 464 -40.84 -4.17 13.66
CA ARG A 464 -41.88 -5.10 13.17
C ARG A 464 -41.57 -5.62 11.77
N GLU A 465 -41.31 -4.74 10.82
CA GLU A 465 -40.95 -5.13 9.44
C GLU A 465 -39.69 -5.98 9.41
N ALA A 466 -38.70 -5.57 10.20
CA ALA A 466 -37.51 -6.34 10.45
C ALA A 466 -37.94 -7.75 10.92
N ARG A 467 -38.68 -7.88 12.02
CA ARG A 467 -39.11 -9.19 12.58
C ARG A 467 -39.78 -10.09 11.56
N VAL A 468 -40.64 -9.52 10.71
CA VAL A 468 -41.31 -10.24 9.63
C VAL A 468 -40.28 -10.78 8.62
N LYS A 469 -39.31 -9.96 8.18
CA LYS A 469 -38.28 -10.40 7.23
C LYS A 469 -37.34 -11.49 7.80
N ASP A 470 -36.95 -11.43 9.07
CA ASP A 470 -36.13 -12.50 9.67
C ASP A 470 -36.93 -13.81 9.76
N LEU A 471 -38.24 -13.72 10.02
CA LEU A 471 -39.12 -14.88 10.02
C LEU A 471 -39.20 -15.50 8.63
N ASP A 472 -39.22 -14.68 7.58
CA ASP A 472 -39.25 -15.18 6.20
C ASP A 472 -37.90 -15.75 5.76
N GLU A 473 -36.77 -15.11 6.10
CA GLU A 473 -35.43 -15.66 5.83
C GLU A 473 -35.18 -16.96 6.62
N PHE A 474 -35.64 -17.03 7.87
CA PHE A 474 -35.59 -18.24 8.68
C PHE A 474 -36.43 -19.38 8.09
N LYS A 475 -37.63 -19.07 7.57
CA LYS A 475 -38.45 -20.06 6.85
C LYS A 475 -37.74 -20.57 5.60
N GLU A 476 -37.11 -19.69 4.82
CA GLU A 476 -36.36 -20.11 3.63
C GLU A 476 -35.22 -21.05 3.99
N ARG A 477 -34.42 -20.72 5.02
CA ARG A 477 -33.35 -21.60 5.51
C ARG A 477 -33.88 -22.93 6.07
N MET A 478 -35.00 -22.91 6.79
CA MET A 478 -35.65 -24.13 7.26
C MET A 478 -36.14 -25.00 6.11
N ASN A 479 -36.70 -24.41 5.05
CA ASN A 479 -37.16 -25.14 3.87
C ASN A 479 -35.98 -25.76 3.11
N ALA A 480 -34.87 -25.03 2.97
CA ALA A 480 -33.64 -25.56 2.39
C ALA A 480 -33.08 -26.74 3.22
N MET A 481 -33.04 -26.60 4.54
CA MET A 481 -32.58 -27.65 5.45
C MET A 481 -33.50 -28.87 5.42
N ALA A 482 -34.81 -28.68 5.29
CA ALA A 482 -35.78 -29.76 5.12
C ALA A 482 -35.54 -30.52 3.80
N ALA A 483 -35.28 -29.80 2.70
CA ALA A 483 -34.94 -30.41 1.41
C ALA A 483 -33.63 -31.22 1.48
N ASP A 484 -32.58 -30.67 2.11
CA ASP A 484 -31.32 -31.39 2.33
C ASP A 484 -31.51 -32.65 3.20
N THR A 485 -32.37 -32.56 4.21
CA THR A 485 -32.70 -33.72 5.06
C THR A 485 -33.43 -34.80 4.26
N GLU A 486 -34.36 -34.43 3.37
CA GLU A 486 -35.03 -35.38 2.47
C GLU A 486 -34.03 -36.06 1.52
N ILE A 487 -33.08 -35.32 0.96
CA ILE A 487 -32.00 -35.87 0.13
C ILE A 487 -31.13 -36.85 0.94
N MET A 488 -30.78 -36.51 2.19
CA MET A 488 -30.03 -37.40 3.08
C MET A 488 -30.79 -38.70 3.37
N VAL A 489 -32.10 -38.62 3.65
CA VAL A 489 -32.93 -39.80 3.90
C VAL A 489 -33.05 -40.67 2.64
N GLN A 490 -33.15 -40.08 1.45
CA GLN A 490 -33.13 -40.84 0.19
C GLN A 490 -31.79 -41.53 -0.04
N SER A 491 -30.67 -40.84 0.22
CA SER A 491 -29.32 -41.41 0.16
C SER A 491 -29.15 -42.60 1.13
N GLU A 492 -29.62 -42.46 2.38
CA GLU A 492 -29.56 -43.54 3.38
C GLU A 492 -30.40 -44.76 2.94
N ARG A 493 -31.57 -44.53 2.33
CA ARG A 493 -32.41 -45.61 1.78
C ARG A 493 -31.74 -46.31 0.60
N GLY A 494 -31.10 -45.57 -0.30
CA GLY A 494 -30.32 -46.10 -1.41
C GLY A 494 -29.16 -46.97 -0.91
N MET A 495 -28.39 -46.45 0.05
CA MET A 495 -27.26 -47.16 0.65
C MET A 495 -27.71 -48.44 1.39
N LYS A 496 -28.85 -48.43 2.09
CA LYS A 496 -29.42 -49.63 2.71
C LYS A 496 -29.86 -50.68 1.68
N ALA A 497 -30.38 -50.26 0.53
CA ALA A 497 -30.77 -51.16 -0.56
C ALA A 497 -29.53 -51.83 -1.19
N GLU A 498 -28.50 -51.06 -1.52
CA GLU A 498 -27.23 -51.59 -2.03
C GLU A 498 -26.56 -52.54 -1.02
N MET A 499 -26.57 -52.18 0.27
CA MET A 499 -25.99 -53.03 1.31
C MET A 499 -26.75 -54.35 1.47
N LYS A 500 -28.06 -54.35 1.21
CA LYS A 500 -28.89 -55.57 1.19
C LYS A 500 -28.56 -56.44 -0.02
N GLU A 501 -28.44 -55.86 -1.21
CA GLU A 501 -28.03 -56.59 -2.41
C GLU A 501 -26.63 -57.21 -2.28
N LEU A 502 -25.67 -56.46 -1.72
CA LEU A 502 -24.34 -56.99 -1.43
C LEU A 502 -24.40 -58.15 -0.44
N ARG A 503 -25.21 -58.05 0.62
CA ARG A 503 -25.39 -59.12 1.61
C ARG A 503 -25.98 -60.37 0.96
N ASP A 504 -27.00 -60.21 0.13
CA ASP A 504 -27.65 -61.32 -0.56
C ASP A 504 -26.67 -61.98 -1.55
N ALA A 505 -25.88 -61.19 -2.30
CA ALA A 505 -24.83 -61.69 -3.19
C ALA A 505 -23.73 -62.46 -2.44
N VAL A 506 -23.26 -61.95 -1.30
CA VAL A 506 -22.27 -62.62 -0.44
C VAL A 506 -22.83 -63.93 0.13
N SER A 507 -24.10 -63.94 0.55
CA SER A 507 -24.76 -65.16 1.03
C SER A 507 -24.86 -66.23 -0.06
N GLY A 508 -25.17 -65.83 -1.31
CA GLY A 508 -25.20 -66.72 -2.46
C GLY A 508 -23.82 -67.27 -2.82
N GLN A 509 -22.76 -66.46 -2.70
CA GLN A 509 -21.38 -66.93 -2.87
C GLN A 509 -20.98 -67.91 -1.75
N ALA A 510 -21.33 -67.63 -0.50
CA ALA A 510 -21.04 -68.51 0.63
C ALA A 510 -21.69 -69.90 0.46
N GLN A 511 -22.93 -69.96 -0.02
CA GLN A 511 -23.60 -71.22 -0.32
C GLN A 511 -22.90 -72.00 -1.45
N LYS A 512 -22.44 -71.31 -2.50
CA LYS A 512 -21.66 -71.95 -3.58
C LYS A 512 -20.33 -72.51 -3.08
N VAL A 513 -19.63 -71.78 -2.20
CA VAL A 513 -18.39 -72.25 -1.58
C VAL A 513 -18.65 -73.47 -0.69
N GLN A 514 -19.74 -73.49 0.07
CA GLN A 514 -20.14 -74.65 0.88
C GLN A 514 -20.44 -75.89 0.04
N ALA A 515 -21.17 -75.71 -1.07
CA ALA A 515 -21.46 -76.79 -2.01
C ALA A 515 -20.17 -77.32 -2.69
N LEU A 516 -19.23 -76.44 -3.04
CA LEU A 516 -17.93 -76.82 -3.58
C LEU A 516 -17.09 -77.60 -2.56
N ASN A 517 -17.13 -77.19 -1.28
CA ASN A 517 -16.41 -77.87 -0.21
C ASN A 517 -16.99 -79.27 0.06
N GLN A 518 -18.32 -79.44 -0.03
CA GLN A 518 -18.97 -80.74 0.07
C GLN A 518 -18.56 -81.68 -1.09
N LEU A 519 -18.47 -81.16 -2.32
CA LEU A 519 -17.96 -81.92 -3.47
C LEU A 519 -16.50 -82.36 -3.26
N LEU A 520 -15.63 -81.46 -2.80
CA LEU A 520 -14.23 -81.78 -2.50
C LEU A 520 -14.09 -82.85 -1.40
N THR A 521 -14.92 -82.79 -0.34
CA THR A 521 -14.91 -83.83 0.70
C THR A 521 -15.44 -85.18 0.20
N SER A 522 -16.36 -85.19 -0.76
CA SER A 522 -16.85 -86.43 -1.37
C SER A 522 -15.80 -87.10 -2.26
N ASP A 523 -14.97 -86.32 -2.96
CA ASP A 523 -13.85 -86.82 -3.73
C ASP A 523 -12.72 -87.37 -2.83
N GLU A 524 -12.45 -86.74 -1.68
CA GLU A 524 -11.48 -87.27 -0.70
C GLU A 524 -11.92 -88.61 -0.08
N ASP A 525 -13.22 -88.82 0.14
CA ASP A 525 -13.77 -90.06 0.68
C ASP A 525 -13.82 -91.20 -0.37
N GLU A 526 -14.02 -90.86 -1.65
CA GLU A 526 -13.83 -91.77 -2.80
C GLU A 526 -12.35 -92.23 -2.91
N ASP A 527 -11.40 -91.32 -2.74
CA ASP A 527 -9.97 -91.63 -2.85
C ASP A 527 -9.43 -92.42 -1.63
N LYS A 528 -9.97 -92.18 -0.42
CA LYS A 528 -9.70 -93.02 0.76
C LYS A 528 -10.28 -94.43 0.62
N LYS A 529 -11.44 -94.59 -0.03
CA LYS A 529 -12.01 -95.92 -0.36
C LYS A 529 -11.19 -96.66 -1.42
N LYS A 530 -10.59 -95.98 -2.40
CA LYS A 530 -9.66 -96.60 -3.37
C LYS A 530 -8.32 -97.01 -2.73
N LYS A 531 -7.78 -96.25 -1.77
CA LYS A 531 -6.56 -96.64 -1.03
C LYS A 531 -6.76 -97.83 -0.08
N LYS A 532 -7.94 -97.98 0.55
CA LYS A 532 -8.25 -99.17 1.37
C LYS A 532 -8.45 -100.48 0.58
N LYS A 533 -8.66 -100.41 -0.75
CA LYS A 533 -8.75 -101.59 -1.63
C LYS A 533 -7.41 -102.04 -2.25
N LYS A 534 -6.30 -101.34 -1.99
CA LYS A 534 -4.95 -101.68 -2.50
C LYS A 534 -3.93 -102.03 -1.39
N GLY A 535 -4.39 -102.33 -0.18
CA GLY A 535 -3.57 -102.76 0.95
C GLY A 535 -4.15 -104.00 1.62
N ALA A 536 -4.43 -105.03 0.81
CA ALA A 536 -4.64 -106.42 1.21
C ALA A 536 -3.58 -107.26 0.50
#